data_AF-A0A9E1QC90-F1
#
_entry.id   AF-A0A9E1QC90-F1
#
_cell.length_a   1.000
_cell.length_b   1.000
_cell.length_c   1.000
_cell.angle_alpha   90.00
_cell.angle_beta   90.00
_cell.angle_gamma   90.00
#
_symmetry.space_group_name_H-M   'P 1'
#
loop_
_entity.id
_entity.type
_entity.pdbx_description
1 polymer ?
#
loop_
_entity_poly.entity_id
_entity_poly.type
_entity_poly.pdbx_seq_one_letter_code
_entity_poly.pdbx_strand_id
1 'polypeptide(L)' 'MKKSDQKKYWKTNLKYLAILLTIWFVVSYGFGIILVDELNTIRMGGFKLGFWFAQQGSIYV' A
#
# COMPACT_ATOMS: atom_id res chain seq x y z
N MET A 1 -2.24 -37.38 -1.68
CA MET A 1 -2.42 -35.99 -1.21
C MET A 1 -3.74 -35.87 -0.45
N LYS A 2 -3.71 -35.61 0.86
CA LYS A 2 -4.92 -35.45 1.68
C LYS A 2 -5.61 -34.12 1.29
N LYS A 3 -6.85 -34.20 0.81
CA LYS A 3 -7.67 -33.04 0.40
C LYS A 3 -7.84 -31.97 1.49
N SER A 4 -7.60 -32.29 2.77
CA SER A 4 -7.67 -31.36 3.91
C SER A 4 -6.56 -30.32 3.91
N ASP A 5 -5.37 -30.66 3.40
CA ASP A 5 -4.19 -29.80 3.51
C ASP A 5 -4.22 -28.66 2.48
N GLN A 6 -4.78 -28.93 1.29
CA GLN A 6 -4.93 -27.92 0.23
C GLN A 6 -5.87 -26.78 0.64
N LYS A 7 -6.96 -27.08 1.37
CA LYS A 7 -7.88 -26.04 1.88
C LYS A 7 -7.23 -25.14 2.93
N LYS A 8 -6.40 -25.69 3.83
CA LYS A 8 -5.63 -24.90 4.80
C LYS A 8 -4.61 -24.01 4.08
N TYR A 9 -3.87 -24.56 3.12
CA TYR A 9 -2.87 -23.82 2.36
C TYR A 9 -3.47 -22.65 1.56
N TRP A 10 -4.63 -22.87 0.93
CA TRP A 10 -5.37 -21.86 0.19
C TRP A 10 -5.85 -20.72 1.11
N LYS A 11 -6.42 -21.07 2.27
CA LYS A 11 -6.90 -20.07 3.25
C LYS A 11 -5.75 -19.21 3.79
N THR A 12 -4.57 -19.82 4.00
CA THR A 12 -3.37 -19.09 4.44
C THR A 12 -2.86 -18.13 3.35
N ASN A 13 -2.81 -18.55 2.09
CA ASN A 13 -2.42 -17.66 0.98
C ASN A 13 -3.38 -16.49 0.81
N LEU A 14 -4.70 -16.74 0.89
CA LEU A 14 -5.71 -15.68 0.87
C LEU A 14 -5.52 -14.68 2.02
N LYS A 15 -5.09 -15.15 3.20
CA LYS A 15 -4.79 -14.26 4.33
C LYS A 15 -3.60 -13.36 4.02
N TYR A 16 -2.53 -13.91 3.45
CA TYR A 16 -1.37 -13.12 3.03
C TYR A 16 -1.72 -12.12 1.93
N LEU A 17 -2.48 -12.54 0.92
CA LEU A 17 -2.99 -11.65 -0.12
C LEU A 17 -3.84 -10.52 0.46
N ALA A 18 -4.76 -10.83 1.38
CA ALA A 18 -5.60 -9.81 2.02
C ALA A 18 -4.77 -8.80 2.82
N ILE A 19 -3.76 -9.27 3.58
CA ILE A 19 -2.85 -8.39 4.32
C ILE A 19 -2.05 -7.51 3.35
N LEU A 20 -1.49 -8.10 2.30
CA LEU A 20 -0.69 -7.37 1.32
C LEU A 20 -1.53 -6.30 0.59
N LEU A 21 -2.75 -6.65 0.17
CA LEU A 21 -3.69 -5.72 -0.45
C LEU A 21 -4.13 -4.62 0.51
N THR A 22 -4.30 -4.95 1.80
CA THR A 22 -4.65 -3.95 2.83
C THR A 22 -3.50 -2.96 3.03
N ILE A 23 -2.26 -3.45 3.17
CA ILE A 23 -1.08 -2.58 3.30
C ILE A 23 -0.91 -1.73 2.04
N TRP A 24 -1.01 -2.34 0.86
CA TRP A 24 -0.93 -1.62 -0.41
C TRP A 24 -1.99 -0.53 -0.52
N PHE A 25 -3.24 -0.81 -0.12
CA PHE A 25 -4.33 0.16 -0.12
C PHE A 25 -4.09 1.30 0.88
N VAL A 26 -3.67 0.98 2.11
CA VAL A 26 -3.40 1.98 3.15
C VAL A 26 -2.22 2.87 2.76
N VAL A 27 -1.15 2.30 2.20
CA VAL A 27 0.03 3.07 1.75
C VAL A 27 -0.32 3.93 0.54
N SER A 28 -1.01 3.39 -0.46
CA SER A 28 -1.31 4.12 -1.70
C SER A 28 -2.41 5.17 -1.51
N TYR A 29 -3.54 4.79 -0.90
CA TYR A 29 -4.71 5.66 -0.72
C TYR A 29 -4.70 6.38 0.62
N GLY A 30 -4.33 5.73 1.71
CA GLY A 30 -4.32 6.34 3.05
C GLY A 30 -3.28 7.45 3.17
N PHE A 31 -2.03 7.18 2.79
CA PHE A 31 -0.97 8.20 2.82
C PHE A 31 -1.03 9.17 1.64
N GLY A 32 -1.48 8.72 0.47
CA GLY A 32 -1.55 9.55 -0.73
C GLY A 32 -2.77 10.49 -0.81
N ILE A 33 -3.90 10.17 -0.16
CA ILE A 33 -5.14 10.95 -0.25
C ILE A 33 -5.54 11.56 1.11
N ILE A 34 -5.56 10.76 2.19
CA ILE A 34 -6.06 11.23 3.49
C ILE A 34 -5.01 12.03 4.24
N LEU A 35 -3.77 11.52 4.29
CA LEU A 35 -2.63 12.22 4.92
C LEU A 35 -1.89 13.13 3.95
N VAL A 36 -2.46 13.39 2.77
CA VAL A 36 -1.83 14.25 1.77
C VAL A 36 -1.58 15.64 2.31
N ASP A 37 -2.49 16.17 3.13
CA ASP A 37 -2.35 17.52 3.71
C ASP A 37 -1.21 17.58 4.73
N GLU A 38 -1.03 16.54 5.56
CA GLU A 38 0.11 16.49 6.48
C GLU A 38 1.44 16.19 5.79
N LEU A 39 1.44 15.32 4.78
CA LEU A 39 2.62 15.13 3.93
C LEU A 39 2.96 16.41 3.16
N ASN A 40 1.97 17.21 2.77
CA ASN A 40 2.17 18.48 2.09
C ASN A 40 2.74 19.56 3.02
N THR A 41 2.63 19.41 4.35
CA THR A 41 3.32 20.25 5.34
C THR A 41 4.84 20.03 5.27
N ILE A 42 5.27 18.80 4.99
CA ILE A 42 6.68 18.45 4.82
C ILE A 42 7.10 18.74 3.36
N ARG A 43 7.87 19.80 3.18
CA ARG A 43 8.43 20.19 1.89
C ARG A 43 9.81 19.56 1.72
N MET A 44 9.94 18.54 0.88
CA MET A 44 11.26 18.04 0.46
C MET A 44 11.77 18.91 -0.70
N GLY A 45 12.80 19.72 -0.44
CA GLY A 45 13.53 20.45 -1.50
C GLY A 45 12.74 21.50 -2.28
N GLY A 46 11.64 22.03 -1.71
CA GLY A 46 10.78 23.03 -2.36
C GLY A 46 9.47 22.50 -2.93
N PHE A 47 9.26 21.17 -2.93
CA PHE A 47 8.05 20.51 -3.44
C PHE A 47 7.32 19.78 -2.31
N LYS A 48 6.00 19.69 -2.40
CA LYS A 48 5.18 19.00 -1.41
C LYS A 48 5.38 17.48 -1.55
N LEU A 49 5.62 16.79 -0.44
CA LEU A 49 5.85 15.34 -0.45
C LEU A 49 4.65 14.55 -1.01
N GLY A 50 3.42 15.00 -0.77
CA GLY A 50 2.23 14.40 -1.38
C GLY A 50 2.26 14.44 -2.91
N PHE A 51 2.84 15.50 -3.49
CA PHE A 51 3.01 15.63 -4.94
C PHE A 51 4.11 14.70 -5.49
N TRP A 52 5.19 14.52 -4.75
CA TRP A 52 6.24 13.55 -5.08
C TRP A 52 5.71 12.10 -5.07
N PHE A 53 4.88 11.75 -4.09
CA PHE A 53 4.21 10.45 -4.06
C PHE A 53 3.26 10.24 -5.24
N ALA A 54 2.51 11.27 -5.64
CA ALA A 54 1.61 11.20 -6.78
C ALA A 54 2.34 11.07 -8.12
N GLN A 55 3.50 11.72 -8.28
CA GLN A 55 4.17 11.86 -9.58
C GLN A 55 5.41 10.97 -9.77
N GLN A 56 6.25 10.78 -8.74
CA GLN A 56 7.44 9.92 -8.78
C GLN A 56 7.19 8.57 -8.10
N GLY A 57 6.31 8.52 -7.10
CA GLY A 57 5.91 7.28 -6.42
C GLY A 57 5.19 6.29 -7.34
N SER A 58 4.46 6.76 -8.35
CA SER A 58 3.75 5.89 -9.32
C SER A 58 4.64 5.34 -10.44
N ILE A 59 5.86 5.86 -10.59
CA ILE A 59 6.82 5.44 -11.62
C ILE A 59 7.82 4.41 -11.08
N TYR A 60 8.16 4.49 -9.79
CA TYR A 60 9.18 3.64 -9.15
C TYR A 60 8.62 2.46 -8.33
N VAL A 61 7.32 2.45 -8.00
CA VAL A 61 6.62 1.33 -7.32
C VAL A 61 5.95 0.42 -8.33
#